data_AF-A0A7S4A2B6-F1
#
_entry.id   AF-A0A7S4A2B6-F1
#
_cell.length_a   1.000
_cell.length_b   1.000
_cell.length_c   1.000
_cell.angle_alpha   90.00
_cell.angle_beta   90.00
_cell.angle_gamma   90.00
#
_symmetry.space_group_name_H-M   'P 1'
#
loop_
_entity.id
_entity.type
_entity.pdbx_description
1 polymer ?
#
loop_
_entity_poly.entity_id
_entity_poly.type
_entity_poly.pdbx_seq_one_letter_code
_entity_poly.pdbx_strand_id
1 'polypeptide(L)'
;STAQPASPTSRRSRGRRTNARDITHVCLAHARCICRIAARTTAPSQLQATHVPGAPLHCRTRTTAPKPMPATSKAVAVAAGAAAALAYYLRRRRRAARMKLLATHTKIALLASERGAVVAMSPATSTVTFFKGSPRRVANKLRNKVAAIVEANPWLAARLDDDENGELALFVPPELPELFAERRDIAVERTPYASLVAALAPVLCGTSVECRGTAKPLFQVSLVSCANDTYALVVSANHSLVDGHGYYRIYNMLSEGSKVESLDPARKFDVPSRMVAAMHDEHSLLQRAPPGFLLRFITAQIKNAVAPSTHAHAFYINEAWVAARKATADGVAFLSTNDCVTSEFCSLLNCDVALMAVNFRGKIDGCGDDDVGNYEDLIAFTPRDYASPSLIRRSVSGPQYFRATGAPLPTNREHLAASYGAVTNWATFAEPLELDGVQQLHLPLLDWNASTPPSVFGAMVVFRPRAGRLAAFVGGGSTFVERVKASGMVGEAVL
;
A
#
# COMPACT_ATOMS: atom_id res chain seq x y z
N SER A 1 5.74 29.92 57.82
CA SER A 1 5.35 30.93 56.83
C SER A 1 5.37 30.26 55.47
N THR A 2 4.19 29.89 55.02
CA THR A 2 3.85 29.00 53.90
C THR A 2 3.60 29.78 52.62
N ALA A 3 4.10 29.32 51.48
CA ALA A 3 3.49 29.60 50.17
C ALA A 3 3.89 28.51 49.15
N GLN A 4 2.92 27.65 48.79
CA GLN A 4 2.96 26.78 47.62
C GLN A 4 2.54 27.56 46.36
N PRO A 5 3.03 27.22 45.15
CA PRO A 5 2.47 27.75 43.91
C PRO A 5 1.24 26.93 43.47
N ALA A 6 0.24 27.67 43.00
CA ALA A 6 -1.07 27.19 42.60
C ALA A 6 -1.04 26.37 41.29
N SER A 7 -1.91 25.36 41.24
CA SER A 7 -2.23 24.53 40.08
C SER A 7 -3.14 25.26 39.08
N PRO A 8 -3.00 25.04 37.76
CA PRO A 8 -3.93 25.60 36.79
C PRO A 8 -5.18 24.73 36.65
N THR A 9 -6.32 25.39 36.72
CA THR A 9 -7.67 24.87 36.58
C THR A 9 -7.96 24.40 35.15
N SER A 10 -8.45 23.16 35.03
CA SER A 10 -8.85 22.56 33.74
C SER A 10 -10.18 23.16 33.24
N ARG A 11 -10.14 23.85 32.10
CA ARG A 11 -11.33 24.38 31.42
C ARG A 11 -11.83 23.33 30.43
N ARG A 12 -12.93 22.64 30.76
CA ARG A 12 -13.63 21.70 29.85
C ARG A 12 -14.24 22.46 28.66
N SER A 13 -13.60 22.39 27.50
CA SER A 13 -14.22 22.75 26.21
C SER A 13 -14.98 21.54 25.65
N ARG A 14 -16.31 21.63 25.57
CA ARG A 14 -17.14 20.67 24.81
C ARG A 14 -16.90 20.89 23.32
N GLY A 15 -15.94 20.16 22.75
CA GLY A 15 -15.75 20.08 21.29
C GLY A 15 -16.80 19.18 20.65
N ARG A 16 -17.63 19.73 19.75
CA ARG A 16 -18.42 18.96 18.79
C ARG A 16 -17.46 18.20 17.87
N ARG A 17 -17.30 16.89 18.09
CA ARG A 17 -16.70 15.98 17.12
C ARG A 17 -17.70 15.75 15.99
N THR A 18 -17.49 16.39 14.85
CA THR A 18 -18.06 15.93 13.58
C THR A 18 -17.25 14.71 13.12
N ASN A 19 -17.89 13.55 13.03
CA ASN A 19 -17.24 12.29 12.67
C ASN A 19 -16.83 12.30 11.18
N ALA A 20 -15.58 12.65 10.90
CA ALA A 20 -14.95 12.41 9.60
C ALA A 20 -14.92 10.90 9.21
N ARG A 21 -15.17 10.00 10.17
CA ARG A 21 -15.25 8.54 9.96
C ARG A 21 -16.40 8.10 9.03
N ASP A 22 -17.51 8.84 8.98
CA ASP A 22 -18.69 8.43 8.19
C ASP A 22 -18.56 8.76 6.69
N ILE A 23 -17.88 9.86 6.33
CA ILE A 23 -17.74 10.28 4.93
C ILE A 23 -16.84 9.32 4.14
N THR A 24 -15.73 8.87 4.74
CA THR A 24 -14.78 7.95 4.08
C THR A 24 -15.41 6.57 3.81
N HIS A 25 -16.19 6.04 4.76
CA HIS A 25 -16.87 4.74 4.59
C HIS A 25 -17.94 4.77 3.47
N VAL A 26 -18.66 5.88 3.31
CA VAL A 26 -19.69 6.03 2.27
C VAL A 26 -19.06 6.16 0.87
N CYS A 27 -18.01 6.98 0.71
CA CYS A 27 -17.31 7.11 -0.57
C CYS A 27 -16.67 5.78 -1.04
N LEU A 28 -16.14 4.99 -0.11
CA LEU A 28 -15.52 3.69 -0.35
C LEU A 28 -16.51 2.60 -0.79
N ALA A 29 -17.70 2.56 -0.19
CA ALA A 29 -18.74 1.62 -0.59
C ALA A 29 -19.26 1.91 -2.02
N HIS A 30 -19.37 3.19 -2.38
CA HIS A 30 -19.76 3.60 -3.73
C HIS A 30 -18.70 3.32 -4.79
N ALA A 31 -17.41 3.57 -4.53
CA ALA A 31 -16.34 3.25 -5.50
C ALA A 31 -16.29 1.74 -5.84
N ARG A 32 -16.48 0.86 -4.83
CA ARG A 32 -16.55 -0.60 -5.06
C ARG A 32 -17.78 -1.05 -5.82
N CYS A 33 -18.93 -0.39 -5.61
CA CYS A 33 -20.14 -0.65 -6.37
C CYS A 33 -19.94 -0.26 -7.84
N ILE A 34 -19.37 0.92 -8.09
CA ILE A 34 -19.09 1.46 -9.42
C ILE A 34 -18.08 0.57 -10.17
N CYS A 35 -16.97 0.15 -9.54
CA CYS A 35 -15.99 -0.73 -10.19
C CYS A 35 -16.56 -2.14 -10.50
N ARG A 36 -17.42 -2.70 -9.64
CA ARG A 36 -18.09 -3.99 -9.91
C ARG A 36 -19.17 -3.90 -10.99
N ILE A 37 -19.84 -2.75 -11.11
CA ILE A 37 -20.81 -2.49 -12.18
C ILE A 37 -20.07 -2.30 -13.50
N ALA A 38 -19.02 -1.48 -13.53
CA ALA A 38 -18.19 -1.24 -14.72
C ALA A 38 -17.55 -2.54 -15.26
N ALA A 39 -17.09 -3.43 -14.39
CA ALA A 39 -16.54 -4.73 -14.76
C ALA A 39 -17.58 -5.74 -15.31
N ARG A 40 -18.89 -5.46 -15.18
CA ARG A 40 -19.98 -6.32 -15.67
C ARG A 40 -20.66 -5.80 -16.93
N THR A 41 -20.39 -4.56 -17.34
CA THR A 41 -21.13 -3.89 -18.43
C THR A 41 -20.36 -3.76 -19.75
N THR A 42 -19.29 -4.53 -19.97
CA THR A 42 -18.63 -4.60 -21.29
C THR A 42 -19.40 -5.51 -22.26
N ALA A 43 -20.61 -5.07 -22.63
CA ALA A 43 -21.31 -5.55 -23.83
C ALA A 43 -21.85 -4.31 -24.57
N PRO A 44 -21.51 -4.09 -25.85
CA PRO A 44 -21.94 -2.90 -26.56
C PRO A 44 -23.38 -3.06 -27.05
N SER A 45 -24.31 -2.26 -26.54
CA SER A 45 -25.63 -2.07 -27.16
C SER A 45 -25.68 -0.73 -27.89
N GLN A 46 -25.92 -0.80 -29.19
CA GLN A 46 -26.27 0.34 -30.04
C GLN A 46 -27.68 0.81 -29.68
N LEU A 47 -27.86 2.10 -29.39
CA LEU A 47 -29.18 2.73 -29.35
C LEU A 47 -29.12 4.06 -30.10
N GLN A 48 -29.94 4.13 -31.15
CA GLN A 48 -30.19 5.30 -31.98
C GLN A 48 -30.99 6.36 -31.19
N ALA A 49 -30.60 7.62 -31.35
CA ALA A 49 -31.31 8.77 -30.80
C ALA A 49 -32.32 9.31 -31.81
N THR A 50 -33.61 9.41 -31.43
CA THR A 50 -34.62 10.17 -32.17
C THR A 50 -34.92 11.48 -31.45
N HIS A 51 -34.78 12.58 -32.17
CA HIS A 51 -35.11 13.95 -31.77
C HIS A 51 -36.64 14.16 -31.72
N VAL A 52 -37.14 14.86 -30.70
CA VAL A 52 -38.48 15.48 -30.69
C VAL A 52 -38.37 16.92 -30.17
N PRO A 53 -39.02 17.93 -30.78
CA PRO A 53 -38.89 19.33 -30.40
C PRO A 53 -39.94 19.78 -29.36
N GLY A 54 -39.64 20.92 -28.74
CA GLY A 54 -40.18 21.35 -27.45
C GLY A 54 -41.56 22.02 -27.43
N ALA A 55 -42.08 22.13 -26.21
CA ALA A 55 -43.26 22.92 -25.84
C ALA A 55 -43.01 23.62 -24.48
N PRO A 56 -43.57 24.83 -24.25
CA PRO A 56 -43.28 25.64 -23.07
C PRO A 56 -44.10 25.18 -21.84
N LEU A 57 -43.43 25.04 -20.70
CA LEU A 57 -44.06 24.68 -19.42
C LEU A 57 -44.46 25.94 -18.62
N HIS A 58 -45.77 26.19 -18.54
CA HIS A 58 -46.36 27.07 -17.54
C HIS A 58 -46.42 26.37 -16.18
N CYS A 59 -45.68 26.88 -15.20
CA CYS A 59 -45.72 26.43 -13.82
C CYS A 59 -46.96 26.98 -13.11
N ARG A 60 -47.99 26.14 -12.94
CA ARG A 60 -49.15 26.39 -12.06
C ARG A 60 -49.02 25.47 -10.84
N THR A 61 -48.70 26.03 -9.68
CA THR A 61 -48.69 25.33 -8.40
C THR A 61 -50.13 25.02 -7.96
N ARG A 62 -50.61 23.81 -8.26
CA ARG A 62 -51.89 23.29 -7.79
C ARG A 62 -51.63 22.46 -6.53
N THR A 63 -52.06 22.97 -5.37
CA THR A 63 -52.08 22.26 -4.09
C THR A 63 -53.12 21.13 -4.15
N THR A 64 -52.70 19.93 -4.55
CA THR A 64 -53.52 18.73 -4.46
C THR A 64 -53.41 18.14 -3.05
N ALA A 65 -54.56 17.93 -2.40
CA ALA A 65 -54.65 17.23 -1.12
C ALA A 65 -53.98 15.84 -1.19
N PRO A 66 -53.32 15.39 -0.11
CA PRO A 66 -52.55 14.15 -0.09
C PRO A 66 -53.47 12.95 -0.37
N LYS A 67 -53.27 12.28 -1.52
CA LYS A 67 -53.92 10.99 -1.80
C LYS A 67 -53.45 9.97 -0.74
N PRO A 68 -54.37 9.17 -0.16
CA PRO A 68 -53.99 8.08 0.73
C PRO A 68 -53.04 7.13 0.01
N MET A 69 -51.91 6.79 0.66
CA MET A 69 -50.94 5.86 0.08
C MET A 69 -51.63 4.53 -0.26
N PRO A 70 -51.42 3.98 -1.47
CA PRO A 70 -52.00 2.70 -1.85
C PRO A 70 -51.54 1.61 -0.88
N ALA A 71 -52.41 0.65 -0.56
CA ALA A 71 -52.15 -0.41 0.41
C ALA A 71 -50.86 -1.22 0.11
N THR A 72 -50.43 -1.25 -1.16
CA THR A 72 -49.16 -1.82 -1.63
C THR A 72 -47.93 -1.17 -1.01
N SER A 73 -47.96 0.13 -0.70
CA SER A 73 -46.83 0.85 -0.09
C SER A 73 -46.55 0.40 1.35
N LYS A 74 -47.59 -0.01 2.09
CA LYS A 74 -47.43 -0.50 3.48
C LYS A 74 -46.75 -1.88 3.51
N ALA A 75 -47.16 -2.79 2.62
CA ALA A 75 -46.56 -4.11 2.52
C ALA A 75 -45.07 -4.06 2.15
N VAL A 76 -44.69 -3.18 1.22
CA VAL A 76 -43.28 -2.96 0.83
C VAL A 76 -42.46 -2.42 2.00
N ALA A 77 -42.98 -1.44 2.74
CA ALA A 77 -42.29 -0.89 3.90
C ALA A 77 -42.07 -1.94 5.02
N VAL A 78 -43.07 -2.77 5.29
CA VAL A 78 -42.97 -3.87 6.27
C VAL A 78 -41.94 -4.91 5.82
N ALA A 79 -41.97 -5.33 4.54
CA ALA A 79 -41.00 -6.27 4.00
C ALA A 79 -39.56 -5.73 4.06
N ALA A 80 -39.35 -4.46 3.71
CA ALA A 80 -38.06 -3.79 3.82
C ALA A 80 -37.58 -3.71 5.29
N GLY A 81 -38.48 -3.40 6.22
CA GLY A 81 -38.19 -3.39 7.65
C GLY A 81 -37.81 -4.78 8.19
N ALA A 82 -38.54 -5.82 7.80
CA ALA A 82 -38.25 -7.21 8.17
C ALA A 82 -36.90 -7.68 7.58
N ALA A 83 -36.61 -7.35 6.32
CA ALA A 83 -35.34 -7.66 5.69
C ALA A 83 -34.16 -6.95 6.38
N ALA A 84 -34.32 -5.66 6.73
CA ALA A 84 -33.30 -4.90 7.46
C ALA A 84 -33.08 -5.48 8.87
N ALA A 85 -34.15 -5.83 9.58
CA ALA A 85 -34.07 -6.46 10.90
C ALA A 85 -33.39 -7.84 10.85
N LEU A 86 -33.74 -8.67 9.86
CA LEU A 86 -33.10 -9.97 9.63
C LEU A 86 -31.61 -9.80 9.29
N ALA A 87 -31.28 -8.87 8.40
CA ALA A 87 -29.89 -8.58 8.04
C ALA A 87 -29.07 -8.10 9.26
N TYR A 88 -29.66 -7.22 10.08
CA TYR A 88 -29.05 -6.77 11.33
C TYR A 88 -28.86 -7.93 12.33
N TYR A 89 -29.87 -8.78 12.51
CA TYR A 89 -29.80 -9.96 13.38
C TYR A 89 -28.72 -10.95 12.90
N LEU A 90 -28.68 -11.28 11.61
CA LEU A 90 -27.66 -12.15 11.02
C LEU A 90 -26.25 -11.55 11.16
N ARG A 91 -26.09 -10.23 10.95
CA ARG A 91 -24.83 -9.53 11.16
C ARG A 91 -24.39 -9.60 12.62
N ARG A 92 -25.31 -9.38 13.57
CA ARG A 92 -25.03 -9.48 15.01
C ARG A 92 -24.64 -10.91 15.41
N ARG A 93 -25.36 -11.93 14.93
CA ARG A 93 -25.06 -13.34 15.21
C ARG A 93 -23.70 -13.75 14.64
N ARG A 94 -23.40 -13.35 13.39
CA ARG A 94 -22.08 -13.56 12.77
C ARG A 94 -20.97 -12.87 13.57
N ARG A 95 -21.18 -11.61 13.99
CA ARG A 95 -20.24 -10.89 14.85
C ARG A 95 -20.01 -11.61 16.18
N ALA A 96 -21.06 -12.09 16.84
CA ALA A 96 -20.93 -12.80 18.11
C ALA A 96 -20.15 -14.13 17.96
N ALA A 97 -20.47 -14.93 16.94
CA ALA A 97 -19.73 -16.16 16.64
C ALA A 97 -18.25 -15.89 16.31
N ARG A 98 -18.00 -14.82 15.55
CA ARG A 98 -16.65 -14.33 15.22
C ARG A 98 -15.89 -13.87 16.47
N MET A 99 -16.48 -13.07 17.36
CA MET A 99 -15.84 -12.68 18.62
C MET A 99 -15.55 -13.90 19.51
N LYS A 100 -16.43 -14.91 19.53
CA LYS A 100 -16.19 -16.16 20.26
C LYS A 100 -14.98 -16.92 19.69
N LEU A 101 -14.83 -16.95 18.36
CA LEU A 101 -13.66 -17.53 17.71
C LEU A 101 -12.37 -16.74 18.07
N LEU A 102 -12.42 -15.42 17.95
CA LEU A 102 -11.24 -14.56 18.21
C LEU A 102 -10.84 -14.53 19.69
N ALA A 103 -11.75 -14.85 20.61
CA ALA A 103 -11.45 -14.94 22.03
C ALA A 103 -10.40 -16.02 22.37
N THR A 104 -10.18 -17.00 21.49
CA THR A 104 -9.11 -18.00 21.64
C THR A 104 -7.79 -17.60 20.97
N HIS A 105 -7.78 -16.47 20.26
CA HIS A 105 -6.61 -16.00 19.50
C HIS A 105 -5.82 -14.98 20.33
N THR A 106 -4.51 -14.95 20.13
CA THR A 106 -3.67 -13.88 20.70
C THR A 106 -3.86 -12.59 19.90
N LYS A 107 -4.37 -11.56 20.56
CA LYS A 107 -4.57 -10.23 19.97
C LYS A 107 -3.26 -9.45 19.93
N ILE A 108 -2.93 -8.90 18.76
CA ILE A 108 -1.86 -7.91 18.58
C ILE A 108 -2.52 -6.62 18.10
N ALA A 109 -2.42 -5.57 18.92
CA ALA A 109 -2.95 -4.26 18.57
C ALA A 109 -2.09 -3.62 17.47
N LEU A 110 -2.73 -2.97 16.50
CA LEU A 110 -2.08 -2.30 15.38
C LEU A 110 -1.83 -0.81 15.68
N LEU A 111 -0.77 -0.24 15.11
CA LEU A 111 -0.50 1.19 15.12
C LEU A 111 -1.62 1.97 14.44
N ALA A 112 -1.70 3.28 14.69
CA ALA A 112 -2.70 4.14 14.04
C ALA A 112 -2.54 4.17 12.50
N SER A 113 -1.30 4.24 12.00
CA SER A 113 -0.97 4.22 10.58
C SER A 113 -1.41 2.91 9.90
N GLU A 114 -1.20 1.77 10.57
CA GLU A 114 -1.55 0.42 10.07
C GLU A 114 -3.04 0.21 9.87
N ARG A 115 -3.86 0.95 10.63
CA ARG A 115 -5.33 0.96 10.56
C ARG A 115 -5.84 2.10 9.68
N GLY A 116 -4.96 3.00 9.26
CA GLY A 116 -5.26 4.17 8.45
C GLY A 116 -5.72 3.77 7.05
N ALA A 117 -6.49 4.65 6.41
CA ALA A 117 -7.07 4.36 5.10
C ALA A 117 -6.02 4.06 4.04
N VAL A 118 -4.86 4.73 4.06
CA VAL A 118 -3.80 4.51 3.07
C VAL A 118 -3.26 3.08 3.18
N VAL A 119 -2.72 2.69 4.33
CA VAL A 119 -2.18 1.33 4.54
C VAL A 119 -3.25 0.25 4.36
N ALA A 120 -4.47 0.49 4.85
CA ALA A 120 -5.52 -0.51 4.76
C ALA A 120 -5.98 -0.81 3.31
N MET A 121 -5.83 0.16 2.41
CA MET A 121 -6.13 0.04 0.98
C MET A 121 -4.92 -0.33 0.13
N SER A 122 -3.70 -0.18 0.67
CA SER A 122 -2.48 -0.56 -0.04
C SER A 122 -2.51 -2.04 -0.40
N PRO A 123 -2.04 -2.40 -1.61
CA PRO A 123 -1.84 -3.80 -1.96
C PRO A 123 -0.82 -4.43 -1.01
N ALA A 124 -0.84 -5.76 -0.94
CA ALA A 124 0.17 -6.51 -0.21
C ALA A 124 1.57 -6.24 -0.78
N THR A 125 2.56 -6.06 0.10
CA THR A 125 3.97 -6.06 -0.26
C THR A 125 4.32 -7.42 -0.82
N SER A 126 4.59 -7.48 -2.12
CA SER A 126 4.69 -8.74 -2.86
C SER A 126 5.85 -8.73 -3.84
N THR A 127 6.49 -9.89 -4.02
CA THR A 127 7.54 -10.09 -5.02
C THR A 127 7.38 -11.43 -5.72
N VAL A 128 7.95 -11.54 -6.92
CA VAL A 128 8.20 -12.80 -7.61
C VAL A 128 9.68 -12.93 -7.90
N THR A 129 10.23 -14.12 -7.66
CA THR A 129 11.64 -14.44 -7.94
C THR A 129 11.71 -15.67 -8.82
N PHE A 130 12.28 -15.52 -10.02
CA PHE A 130 12.45 -16.59 -10.99
C PHE A 130 13.79 -17.28 -10.79
N PHE A 131 13.77 -18.62 -10.89
CA PHE A 131 14.94 -19.47 -10.76
C PHE A 131 15.02 -20.45 -11.93
N LYS A 132 16.25 -20.81 -12.28
CA LYS A 132 16.55 -21.98 -13.11
C LYS A 132 16.98 -23.13 -12.19
N GLY A 133 16.19 -24.19 -12.10
CA GLY A 133 16.36 -25.32 -11.20
C GLY A 133 15.11 -26.20 -11.10
N SER A 134 15.21 -27.33 -10.40
CA SER A 134 14.08 -28.27 -10.29
C SER A 134 13.12 -27.87 -9.16
N PRO A 135 11.86 -27.46 -9.45
CA PRO A 135 10.90 -27.12 -8.39
C PRO A 135 10.66 -28.28 -7.41
N ARG A 136 10.76 -29.52 -7.88
CA ARG A 136 10.57 -30.72 -7.04
C ARG A 136 11.62 -30.84 -5.93
N ARG A 137 12.87 -30.47 -6.22
CA ARG A 137 13.97 -30.53 -5.23
C ARG A 137 13.84 -29.44 -4.16
N VAL A 138 13.28 -28.30 -4.54
CA VAL A 138 13.12 -27.13 -3.67
C VAL A 138 11.84 -27.18 -2.83
N ALA A 139 10.76 -27.78 -3.34
CA ALA A 139 9.43 -27.75 -2.73
C ALA A 139 9.42 -28.15 -1.24
N ASN A 140 9.95 -29.33 -0.91
CA ASN A 140 9.96 -29.82 0.48
C ASN A 140 10.87 -28.97 1.38
N LYS A 141 12.01 -28.50 0.86
CA LYS A 141 12.92 -27.62 1.59
C LYS A 141 12.23 -26.30 1.95
N LEU A 142 11.58 -25.67 0.98
CA LEU A 142 10.84 -24.43 1.20
C LEU A 142 9.64 -24.63 2.11
N ARG A 143 8.86 -25.70 1.96
CA ARG A 143 7.74 -26.02 2.85
C ARG A 143 8.21 -26.08 4.31
N ASN A 144 9.28 -26.83 4.57
CA ASN A 144 9.87 -26.96 5.90
C ASN A 144 10.45 -25.62 6.41
N LYS A 145 11.12 -24.86 5.53
CA LYS A 145 11.68 -23.55 5.88
C LYS A 145 10.59 -22.55 6.26
N VAL A 146 9.50 -22.50 5.49
CA VAL A 146 8.33 -21.65 5.76
C VAL A 146 7.66 -22.07 7.06
N ALA A 147 7.49 -23.37 7.31
CA ALA A 147 6.96 -23.87 8.58
C ALA A 147 7.81 -23.40 9.78
N ALA A 148 9.14 -23.52 9.69
CA ALA A 148 10.06 -23.04 10.73
C ALA A 148 9.98 -21.52 10.93
N ILE A 149 9.86 -20.74 9.84
CA ILE A 149 9.67 -19.28 9.92
C ILE A 149 8.35 -18.93 10.62
N VAL A 150 7.26 -19.62 10.30
CA VAL A 150 5.95 -19.40 10.91
C VAL A 150 5.92 -19.82 12.38
N GLU A 151 6.62 -20.90 12.74
CA GLU A 151 6.77 -21.32 14.12
C GLU A 151 7.56 -20.28 14.95
N ALA A 152 8.65 -19.74 14.40
CA ALA A 152 9.43 -18.68 15.03
C ALA A 152 8.70 -17.32 15.05
N ASN A 153 7.75 -17.11 14.13
CA ASN A 153 6.99 -15.88 13.95
C ASN A 153 5.48 -16.18 13.81
N PRO A 154 4.81 -16.66 14.87
CA PRO A 154 3.40 -17.09 14.81
C PRO A 154 2.46 -15.99 14.30
N TRP A 155 2.82 -14.73 14.48
CA TRP A 155 2.06 -13.57 14.02
C TRP A 155 1.88 -13.51 12.49
N LEU A 156 2.69 -14.22 11.69
CA LEU A 156 2.48 -14.37 10.24
C LEU A 156 1.17 -15.11 9.91
N ALA A 157 0.71 -15.98 10.81
CA ALA A 157 -0.57 -16.68 10.70
C ALA A 157 -1.77 -15.83 11.15
N ALA A 158 -1.55 -14.57 11.55
CA ALA A 158 -2.61 -13.73 12.07
C ALA A 158 -3.72 -13.50 11.03
N ARG A 159 -4.92 -13.27 11.56
CA ARG A 159 -6.07 -12.77 10.80
C ARG A 159 -6.32 -11.33 11.18
N LEU A 160 -6.85 -10.58 10.23
CA LEU A 160 -7.19 -9.18 10.45
C LEU A 160 -8.67 -9.05 10.82
N ASP A 161 -8.96 -8.41 11.94
CA ASP A 161 -10.32 -8.37 12.46
C ASP A 161 -10.58 -7.12 13.32
N ASP A 162 -11.83 -6.88 13.70
CA ASP A 162 -12.21 -5.82 14.61
C ASP A 162 -12.26 -6.37 16.03
N ASP A 163 -11.64 -5.66 16.95
CA ASP A 163 -11.68 -5.98 18.35
C ASP A 163 -13.03 -5.62 19.00
N GLU A 164 -13.12 -5.84 20.31
CA GLU A 164 -14.28 -5.52 21.14
C GLU A 164 -14.67 -4.03 21.07
N ASN A 165 -13.72 -3.14 20.81
CA ASN A 165 -13.92 -1.70 20.66
C ASN A 165 -14.25 -1.29 19.21
N GLY A 166 -14.23 -2.24 18.27
CA GLY A 166 -14.41 -1.99 16.84
C GLY A 166 -13.15 -1.42 16.16
N GLU A 167 -12.00 -1.53 16.81
CA GLU A 167 -10.71 -1.12 16.26
C GLU A 167 -10.03 -2.32 15.59
N LEU A 168 -9.41 -2.09 14.44
CA LEU A 168 -8.76 -3.13 13.66
C LEU A 168 -7.52 -3.67 14.40
N ALA A 169 -7.38 -4.99 14.49
CA ALA A 169 -6.28 -5.68 15.15
C ALA A 169 -5.93 -6.99 14.44
N LEU A 170 -4.77 -7.55 14.77
CA LEU A 170 -4.32 -8.86 14.35
C LEU A 170 -4.70 -9.91 15.42
N PHE A 171 -5.12 -11.09 14.98
CA PHE A 171 -5.50 -12.20 15.85
C PHE A 171 -4.77 -13.46 15.42
N VAL A 172 -3.81 -13.90 16.23
CA VAL A 172 -2.98 -15.08 15.99
C VAL A 172 -3.73 -16.33 16.45
N PRO A 173 -4.01 -17.30 15.56
CA PRO A 173 -4.68 -18.53 15.97
C PRO A 173 -3.76 -19.39 16.85
N PRO A 174 -4.34 -20.20 17.76
CA PRO A 174 -3.55 -21.15 18.56
C PRO A 174 -2.94 -22.27 17.70
N GLU A 175 -3.62 -22.64 16.61
CA GLU A 175 -3.14 -23.60 15.61
C GLU A 175 -2.65 -22.84 14.37
N LEU A 176 -1.38 -23.00 14.03
CA LEU A 176 -0.76 -22.31 12.91
C LEU A 176 -1.11 -23.04 11.59
N PRO A 177 -1.72 -22.35 10.61
CA PRO A 177 -2.01 -22.93 9.31
C PRO A 177 -0.73 -23.07 8.48
N GLU A 178 -0.79 -23.94 7.47
CA GLU A 178 0.24 -23.99 6.44
C GLU A 178 0.17 -22.73 5.55
N LEU A 179 1.27 -21.97 5.48
CA LEU A 179 1.38 -20.74 4.67
C LEU A 179 2.23 -20.94 3.39
N PHE A 180 2.52 -22.19 3.05
CA PHE A 180 3.22 -22.58 1.83
C PHE A 180 2.28 -23.29 0.85
N ALA A 181 2.34 -22.94 -0.44
CA ALA A 181 1.56 -23.59 -1.48
C ALA A 181 2.41 -23.90 -2.72
N GLU A 182 2.23 -25.09 -3.29
CA GLU A 182 2.74 -25.41 -4.63
C GLU A 182 1.65 -25.16 -5.67
N ARG A 183 1.99 -24.50 -6.76
CA ARG A 183 1.07 -24.18 -7.86
C ARG A 183 1.64 -24.66 -9.19
N ARG A 184 0.81 -25.38 -9.94
CA ARG A 184 1.13 -25.88 -11.30
C ARG A 184 0.12 -25.40 -12.33
N ASP A 185 -0.92 -24.72 -11.86
CA ASP A 185 -2.05 -24.21 -12.62
C ASP A 185 -1.86 -22.74 -13.05
N ILE A 186 -0.74 -22.11 -12.67
CA ILE A 186 -0.42 -20.72 -13.01
C ILE A 186 0.72 -20.71 -14.03
N ALA A 187 0.48 -20.12 -15.20
CA ALA A 187 1.49 -19.92 -16.23
C ALA A 187 2.09 -18.51 -16.13
N VAL A 188 3.40 -18.42 -15.91
CA VAL A 188 4.12 -17.13 -15.71
C VAL A 188 5.29 -16.91 -16.68
N GLU A 189 5.55 -17.86 -17.57
CA GLU A 189 6.69 -17.83 -18.49
C GLU A 189 6.49 -16.81 -19.61
N ARG A 190 7.46 -15.89 -19.78
CA ARG A 190 7.49 -14.89 -20.86
C ARG A 190 6.22 -14.03 -20.93
N THR A 191 5.53 -13.90 -19.81
CA THR A 191 4.29 -13.14 -19.71
C THR A 191 4.61 -11.66 -19.52
N PRO A 192 4.00 -10.74 -20.31
CA PRO A 192 4.10 -9.31 -20.05
C PRO A 192 3.71 -8.97 -18.60
N TYR A 193 4.36 -7.98 -17.99
CA TYR A 193 4.23 -7.75 -16.54
C TYR A 193 2.79 -7.60 -16.02
N ALA A 194 1.94 -6.85 -16.73
CA ALA A 194 0.54 -6.71 -16.32
C ALA A 194 -0.20 -8.05 -16.30
N SER A 195 0.04 -8.89 -17.31
CA SER A 195 -0.50 -10.25 -17.38
C SER A 195 0.13 -11.17 -16.33
N LEU A 196 1.40 -10.98 -15.97
CA LEU A 196 2.09 -11.71 -14.90
C LEU A 196 1.43 -11.42 -13.54
N VAL A 197 1.21 -10.14 -13.22
CA VAL A 197 0.52 -9.72 -11.98
C VAL A 197 -0.89 -10.32 -11.92
N ALA A 198 -1.64 -10.25 -13.02
CA ALA A 198 -2.98 -10.83 -13.10
C ALA A 198 -2.98 -12.36 -12.90
N ALA A 199 -2.03 -13.08 -13.53
CA ALA A 199 -1.90 -14.52 -13.38
C ALA A 199 -1.54 -14.93 -11.95
N LEU A 200 -0.72 -14.12 -11.27
CA LEU A 200 -0.29 -14.36 -9.89
C LEU A 200 -1.32 -13.93 -8.83
N ALA A 201 -2.36 -13.18 -9.17
CA ALA A 201 -3.37 -12.69 -8.22
C ALA A 201 -3.93 -13.77 -7.24
N PRO A 202 -4.15 -15.04 -7.64
CA PRO A 202 -4.63 -16.09 -6.73
C PRO A 202 -3.65 -16.52 -5.62
N VAL A 203 -2.37 -16.13 -5.70
CA VAL A 203 -1.35 -16.38 -4.67
C VAL A 203 -0.90 -15.12 -3.94
N LEU A 204 -1.55 -13.98 -4.20
CA LEU A 204 -1.30 -12.73 -3.50
C LEU A 204 -2.26 -12.56 -2.32
N CYS A 205 -1.74 -12.00 -1.23
CA CYS A 205 -2.55 -11.58 -0.10
C CYS A 205 -3.41 -10.37 -0.50
N GLY A 206 -4.60 -10.27 0.07
CA GLY A 206 -5.49 -9.14 -0.15
C GLY A 206 -5.03 -7.88 0.59
N THR A 207 -5.65 -6.76 0.21
CA THR A 207 -5.63 -5.52 1.03
C THR A 207 -6.25 -5.77 2.40
N SER A 208 -5.97 -4.91 3.37
CA SER A 208 -6.51 -5.05 4.73
C SER A 208 -8.04 -4.98 4.73
N VAL A 209 -8.64 -4.16 3.85
CA VAL A 209 -10.10 -4.12 3.71
C VAL A 209 -10.67 -5.43 3.15
N GLU A 210 -9.94 -6.16 2.32
CA GLU A 210 -10.38 -7.46 1.78
C GLU A 210 -10.16 -8.62 2.75
N CYS A 211 -9.13 -8.53 3.59
CA CYS A 211 -8.81 -9.55 4.58
C CYS A 211 -9.65 -9.41 5.87
N ARG A 212 -10.09 -8.20 6.22
CA ARG A 212 -10.84 -7.89 7.45
C ARG A 212 -12.06 -8.81 7.64
N GLY A 213 -12.01 -9.63 8.69
CA GLY A 213 -13.10 -10.53 9.05
C GLY A 213 -13.25 -11.76 8.15
N THR A 214 -12.21 -12.08 7.39
CA THR A 214 -12.15 -13.26 6.53
C THR A 214 -11.10 -14.24 7.04
N ALA A 215 -11.03 -15.42 6.42
CA ALA A 215 -9.96 -16.39 6.67
C ALA A 215 -8.79 -16.25 5.66
N LYS A 216 -8.75 -15.16 4.88
CA LYS A 216 -7.66 -14.96 3.90
C LYS A 216 -6.33 -14.77 4.64
N PRO A 217 -5.23 -15.37 4.14
CA PRO A 217 -3.92 -15.22 4.75
C PRO A 217 -3.41 -13.78 4.62
N LEU A 218 -2.70 -13.32 5.64
CA LEU A 218 -1.96 -12.06 5.61
C LEU A 218 -0.50 -12.22 5.18
N PHE A 219 0.00 -13.45 5.13
CA PHE A 219 1.30 -13.80 4.60
C PHE A 219 1.19 -15.14 3.84
N GLN A 220 1.85 -15.25 2.69
CA GLN A 220 1.86 -16.48 1.91
C GLN A 220 3.14 -16.60 1.08
N VAL A 221 3.66 -17.83 1.01
CA VAL A 221 4.74 -18.22 0.11
C VAL A 221 4.21 -19.25 -0.88
N SER A 222 4.38 -19.02 -2.16
CA SER A 222 3.94 -19.93 -3.22
C SER A 222 5.07 -20.28 -4.18
N LEU A 223 5.24 -21.58 -4.43
CA LEU A 223 6.15 -22.11 -5.44
C LEU A 223 5.36 -22.42 -6.71
N VAL A 224 5.57 -21.63 -7.76
CA VAL A 224 4.94 -21.79 -9.07
C VAL A 224 5.89 -22.56 -9.99
N SER A 225 5.49 -23.77 -10.37
CA SER A 225 6.27 -24.58 -11.33
C SER A 225 6.15 -24.00 -12.73
N CYS A 226 7.27 -23.88 -13.42
CA CYS A 226 7.36 -23.43 -14.80
C CYS A 226 8.02 -24.53 -15.67
N ALA A 227 8.00 -24.38 -17.00
CA ALA A 227 8.62 -25.27 -17.96
C ALA A 227 10.15 -25.19 -17.90
N ASN A 228 10.82 -26.17 -18.54
CA ASN A 228 12.27 -26.21 -18.75
C ASN A 228 13.10 -26.09 -17.47
N ASP A 229 12.71 -26.78 -16.40
CA ASP A 229 13.36 -26.71 -15.08
C ASP A 229 13.53 -25.26 -14.61
N THR A 230 12.43 -24.51 -14.66
CA THR A 230 12.34 -23.19 -14.04
C THR A 230 11.21 -23.15 -13.04
N TYR A 231 11.29 -22.23 -12.09
CA TYR A 231 10.21 -21.98 -11.14
C TYR A 231 10.20 -20.53 -10.69
N ALA A 232 9.05 -20.09 -10.21
CA ALA A 232 8.86 -18.78 -9.58
C ALA A 232 8.51 -18.96 -8.10
N LEU A 233 9.22 -18.26 -7.23
CA LEU A 233 8.87 -18.09 -5.83
C LEU A 233 8.11 -16.78 -5.67
N VAL A 234 6.87 -16.86 -5.23
CA VAL A 234 6.02 -15.69 -4.95
C VAL A 234 5.85 -15.55 -3.46
N VAL A 235 6.20 -14.38 -2.93
CA VAL A 235 6.07 -14.07 -1.50
C VAL A 235 5.24 -12.82 -1.36
N SER A 236 4.17 -12.89 -0.58
CA SER A 236 3.21 -11.80 -0.40
C SER A 236 2.90 -11.61 1.08
N ALA A 237 2.86 -10.35 1.52
CA ALA A 237 2.48 -9.98 2.88
C ALA A 237 1.58 -8.75 2.88
N ASN A 238 0.47 -8.78 3.63
CA ASN A 238 -0.45 -7.66 3.78
C ASN A 238 0.25 -6.45 4.42
N HIS A 239 -0.03 -5.25 3.92
CA HIS A 239 0.70 -4.05 4.33
C HIS A 239 0.37 -3.58 5.77
N SER A 240 -0.75 -3.99 6.37
CA SER A 240 -0.99 -3.75 7.81
C SER A 240 -0.18 -4.70 8.70
N LEU A 241 0.35 -5.79 8.14
CA LEU A 241 1.19 -6.76 8.88
C LEU A 241 2.64 -6.29 8.93
N VAL A 242 3.21 -5.91 7.79
CA VAL A 242 4.61 -5.50 7.62
C VAL A 242 4.76 -4.37 6.59
N ASP A 243 5.78 -3.53 6.79
CA ASP A 243 6.30 -2.62 5.78
C ASP A 243 7.37 -3.31 4.89
N GLY A 244 8.03 -2.54 4.02
CA GLY A 244 9.09 -3.07 3.16
C GLY A 244 10.25 -3.72 3.94
N HIS A 245 10.64 -3.16 5.09
CA HIS A 245 11.70 -3.72 5.92
C HIS A 245 11.27 -5.06 6.53
N GLY A 246 10.13 -5.10 7.22
CA GLY A 246 9.62 -6.33 7.83
C GLY A 246 9.38 -7.44 6.80
N TYR A 247 8.91 -7.07 5.60
CA TYR A 247 8.77 -8.00 4.48
C TYR A 247 10.11 -8.66 4.12
N TYR A 248 11.17 -7.88 3.92
CA TYR A 248 12.46 -8.44 3.51
C TYR A 248 13.19 -9.18 4.62
N ARG A 249 12.98 -8.83 5.90
CA ARG A 249 13.47 -9.65 7.02
C ARG A 249 12.93 -11.08 6.94
N ILE A 250 11.63 -11.25 6.68
CA ILE A 250 11.02 -12.57 6.51
C ILE A 250 11.44 -13.22 5.18
N TYR A 251 11.48 -12.47 4.08
CA TYR A 251 11.88 -12.97 2.77
C TYR A 251 13.31 -13.52 2.78
N ASN A 252 14.28 -12.81 3.37
CA ASN A 252 15.68 -13.21 3.42
C ASN A 252 15.89 -14.50 4.26
N MET A 253 15.00 -14.79 5.23
CA MET A 253 15.02 -16.07 5.96
C MET A 253 14.72 -17.27 5.08
N LEU A 254 14.16 -17.10 3.88
CA LEU A 254 13.85 -18.21 2.96
C LEU A 254 15.11 -18.83 2.33
N SER A 255 16.23 -18.13 2.32
CA SER A 255 17.50 -18.62 1.79
C SER A 255 17.98 -19.85 2.58
N GLU A 256 18.58 -20.84 1.89
CA GLU A 256 18.95 -22.14 2.47
C GLU A 256 19.89 -21.99 3.67
N GLY A 257 20.89 -21.11 3.57
CA GLY A 257 21.86 -20.81 4.63
C GLY A 257 21.42 -19.78 5.67
N SER A 258 20.32 -19.06 5.45
CA SER A 258 19.89 -18.00 6.37
C SER A 258 19.32 -18.57 7.66
N LYS A 259 19.66 -17.93 8.79
CA LYS A 259 19.06 -18.24 10.09
C LYS A 259 17.59 -17.84 10.09
N VAL A 260 16.73 -18.70 10.65
CA VAL A 260 15.35 -18.31 11.00
C VAL A 260 15.41 -17.56 12.32
N GLU A 261 14.92 -16.33 12.34
CA GLU A 261 14.93 -15.47 13.52
C GLU A 261 13.50 -15.20 13.99
N SER A 262 13.35 -15.01 15.30
CA SER A 262 12.09 -14.53 15.87
C SER A 262 12.15 -13.00 15.92
N LEU A 263 11.19 -12.36 15.25
CA LEU A 263 11.03 -10.90 15.24
C LEU A 263 9.97 -10.48 16.26
N ASP A 264 10.06 -9.25 16.77
CA ASP A 264 9.17 -8.72 17.80
C ASP A 264 7.88 -8.13 17.21
N PRO A 265 6.70 -8.78 17.41
CA PRO A 265 5.43 -8.27 16.93
C PRO A 265 4.84 -7.18 17.82
N ALA A 266 5.38 -6.93 19.03
CA ALA A 266 4.86 -5.95 19.95
C ALA A 266 4.98 -4.54 19.36
N ARG A 267 3.84 -3.90 19.14
CA ARG A 267 3.82 -2.54 18.59
C ARG A 267 4.30 -1.51 19.61
N LYS A 268 5.22 -0.66 19.18
CA LYS A 268 5.78 0.45 19.96
C LYS A 268 4.97 1.70 19.69
N PHE A 269 3.89 1.89 20.45
CA PHE A 269 2.87 2.92 20.21
C PHE A 269 3.37 4.37 20.36
N ASP A 270 4.51 4.58 21.00
CA ASP A 270 5.17 5.87 21.18
C ASP A 270 6.13 6.22 20.02
N VAL A 271 6.59 5.22 19.25
CA VAL A 271 7.49 5.43 18.10
C VAL A 271 6.86 6.34 17.04
N PRO A 272 5.58 6.18 16.62
CA PRO A 272 4.96 7.09 15.65
C PRO A 272 5.02 8.57 16.05
N SER A 273 4.77 8.91 17.32
CA SER A 273 4.91 10.30 17.78
C SER A 273 6.34 10.80 17.75
N ARG A 274 7.33 9.92 18.00
CA ARG A 274 8.75 10.27 17.93
C ARG A 274 9.23 10.41 16.49
N MET A 275 8.69 9.63 15.56
CA MET A 275 8.89 9.82 14.12
C MET A 275 8.37 11.20 13.68
N VAL A 276 7.16 11.59 14.11
CA VAL A 276 6.62 12.94 13.84
C VAL A 276 7.54 14.03 14.37
N ALA A 277 8.00 13.91 15.61
CA ALA A 277 8.93 14.87 16.20
C ALA A 277 10.25 14.94 15.40
N ALA A 278 10.78 13.79 14.95
CA ALA A 278 11.96 13.73 14.11
C ALA A 278 11.74 14.38 12.73
N MET A 279 10.49 14.45 12.26
CA MET A 279 10.07 15.17 11.05
C MET A 279 9.60 16.61 11.33
N HIS A 280 9.99 17.22 12.46
CA HIS A 280 9.59 18.58 12.85
C HIS A 280 8.07 18.80 12.94
N ASP A 281 7.37 17.81 13.49
CA ASP A 281 5.91 17.83 13.62
C ASP A 281 5.17 17.92 12.25
N GLU A 282 5.86 17.66 11.14
CA GLU A 282 5.23 17.47 9.84
C GLU A 282 4.60 16.07 9.79
N HIS A 283 3.27 16.03 9.65
CA HIS A 283 2.54 14.79 9.45
C HIS A 283 2.58 14.37 7.98
N SER A 284 2.96 13.12 7.73
CA SER A 284 2.95 12.55 6.39
C SER A 284 1.53 12.22 5.89
N LEU A 285 1.46 11.83 4.60
CA LEU A 285 0.22 11.30 4.02
C LEU A 285 -0.23 9.97 4.63
N LEU A 286 0.69 9.14 5.16
CA LEU A 286 0.33 7.87 5.82
C LEU A 286 -0.39 8.13 7.15
N GLN A 287 0.04 9.16 7.87
CA GLN A 287 -0.52 9.50 9.17
C GLN A 287 -1.81 10.33 9.03
N ARG A 288 -1.78 11.35 8.16
CA ARG A 288 -2.86 12.33 8.03
C ARG A 288 -2.99 12.83 6.60
N ALA A 289 -3.51 11.97 5.73
CA ALA A 289 -3.86 12.33 4.36
C ALA A 289 -4.79 13.56 4.29
N PRO A 290 -4.39 14.66 3.63
CA PRO A 290 -5.23 15.82 3.39
C PRO A 290 -6.50 15.44 2.61
N PRO A 291 -7.70 15.95 2.99
CA PRO A 291 -8.94 15.62 2.27
C PRO A 291 -8.91 15.93 0.78
N GLY A 292 -8.23 17.01 0.37
CA GLY A 292 -8.05 17.36 -1.04
C GLY A 292 -7.27 16.30 -1.81
N PHE A 293 -6.21 15.77 -1.21
CA PHE A 293 -5.42 14.68 -1.77
C PHE A 293 -6.28 13.43 -1.93
N LEU A 294 -7.01 13.02 -0.89
CA LEU A 294 -7.87 11.83 -0.94
C LEU A 294 -8.93 11.93 -2.05
N LEU A 295 -9.62 13.08 -2.16
CA LEU A 295 -10.62 13.27 -3.20
C LEU A 295 -10.00 13.20 -4.61
N ARG A 296 -8.86 13.87 -4.81
CA ARG A 296 -8.15 13.87 -6.09
C ARG A 296 -7.62 12.48 -6.47
N PHE A 297 -7.05 11.75 -5.51
CA PHE A 297 -6.55 10.40 -5.73
C PHE A 297 -7.67 9.43 -6.06
N ILE A 298 -8.76 9.41 -5.27
CA ILE A 298 -9.91 8.51 -5.51
C ILE A 298 -10.57 8.80 -6.87
N THR A 299 -10.76 10.07 -7.24
CA THR A 299 -11.35 10.42 -8.55
C THR A 299 -10.46 9.96 -9.72
N ALA A 300 -9.14 10.09 -9.58
CA ALA A 300 -8.19 9.60 -10.57
C ALA A 300 -8.18 8.06 -10.65
N GLN A 301 -8.29 7.37 -9.51
CA GLN A 301 -8.41 5.90 -9.46
C GLN A 301 -9.66 5.40 -10.18
N ILE A 302 -10.81 6.05 -9.95
CA ILE A 302 -12.05 5.70 -10.66
C ILE A 302 -11.87 5.90 -12.17
N LYS A 303 -11.27 7.03 -12.58
CA LYS A 303 -10.98 7.29 -14.00
C LYS A 303 -10.06 6.22 -14.60
N ASN A 304 -8.98 5.86 -13.91
CA ASN A 304 -8.02 4.86 -14.39
C ASN A 304 -8.62 3.44 -14.41
N ALA A 305 -9.53 3.12 -13.49
CA ALA A 305 -10.24 1.84 -13.51
C ALA A 305 -11.18 1.70 -14.74
N VAL A 306 -11.72 2.81 -15.24
CA VAL A 306 -12.58 2.83 -16.44
C VAL A 306 -11.74 2.85 -17.73
N ALA A 307 -10.63 3.60 -17.73
CA ALA A 307 -9.73 3.72 -18.87
C ALA A 307 -8.26 3.60 -18.40
N PRO A 308 -7.75 2.36 -18.22
CA PRO A 308 -6.39 2.14 -17.77
C PRO A 308 -5.39 2.77 -18.73
N SER A 309 -4.50 3.59 -18.20
CA SER A 309 -3.49 4.33 -18.99
C SER A 309 -2.12 4.36 -18.31
N THR A 310 -1.92 3.54 -17.27
CA THR A 310 -0.63 3.45 -16.59
C THR A 310 0.33 2.60 -17.40
N HIS A 311 1.49 3.17 -17.71
CA HIS A 311 2.62 2.45 -18.29
C HIS A 311 3.61 2.13 -17.17
N ALA A 312 4.15 0.92 -17.19
CA ALA A 312 5.11 0.49 -16.19
C ALA A 312 6.27 -0.26 -16.83
N HIS A 313 7.50 0.16 -16.53
CA HIS A 313 8.72 -0.41 -17.08
C HIS A 313 9.80 -0.48 -16.01
N ALA A 314 10.58 -1.55 -16.03
CA ALA A 314 11.72 -1.72 -15.15
C ALA A 314 13.01 -1.54 -15.96
N PHE A 315 13.92 -0.72 -15.45
CA PHE A 315 15.21 -0.46 -16.11
C PHE A 315 16.34 -0.64 -15.11
N TYR A 316 17.49 -1.11 -15.58
CA TYR A 316 18.69 -1.04 -14.76
C TYR A 316 19.09 0.42 -14.57
N ILE A 317 19.52 0.76 -13.37
CA ILE A 317 20.06 2.09 -13.07
C ILE A 317 21.45 2.19 -13.72
N ASN A 318 21.71 3.30 -14.41
CA ASN A 318 22.98 3.54 -15.09
C ASN A 318 24.07 3.92 -14.08
N GLU A 319 25.00 3.01 -13.82
CA GLU A 319 26.06 3.17 -12.83
C GLU A 319 27.01 4.34 -13.16
N ALA A 320 27.33 4.56 -14.44
CA ALA A 320 28.17 5.67 -14.86
C ALA A 320 27.47 7.02 -14.63
N TRP A 321 26.18 7.11 -14.92
CA TRP A 321 25.38 8.29 -14.61
C TRP A 321 25.33 8.56 -13.10
N VAL A 322 25.11 7.53 -12.29
CA VAL A 322 25.11 7.66 -10.82
C VAL A 322 26.46 8.14 -10.32
N ALA A 323 27.56 7.57 -10.80
CA ALA A 323 28.91 7.98 -10.40
C ALA A 323 29.17 9.46 -10.72
N ALA A 324 28.79 9.91 -11.93
CA ALA A 324 28.90 11.32 -12.32
C ALA A 324 28.07 12.24 -11.42
N ARG A 325 26.84 11.84 -11.05
CA ARG A 325 25.98 12.64 -10.15
C ARG A 325 26.47 12.66 -8.70
N LYS A 326 27.11 11.59 -8.23
CA LYS A 326 27.74 11.58 -6.90
C LYS A 326 28.95 12.50 -6.82
N ALA A 327 29.67 12.68 -7.92
CA ALA A 327 30.83 13.58 -8.00
C ALA A 327 30.44 15.08 -7.91
N THR A 328 29.17 15.42 -8.15
CA THR A 328 28.65 16.79 -8.02
C THR A 328 28.01 17.05 -6.66
N ALA A 329 28.45 16.35 -5.61
CA ALA A 329 27.98 16.58 -4.25
C ALA A 329 28.27 18.03 -3.83
N ASP A 330 27.26 18.70 -3.30
CA ASP A 330 27.34 20.10 -2.88
C ASP A 330 26.74 20.28 -1.48
N GLY A 331 27.54 20.80 -0.55
CA GLY A 331 27.12 21.04 0.83
C GLY A 331 26.76 19.78 1.64
N VAL A 332 27.16 18.59 1.21
CA VAL A 332 26.93 17.30 1.89
C VAL A 332 28.16 16.40 1.81
N ALA A 333 28.36 15.53 2.81
CA ALA A 333 29.54 14.66 2.89
C ALA A 333 29.59 13.59 1.79
N PHE A 334 28.43 13.07 1.37
CA PHE A 334 28.30 12.12 0.28
C PHE A 334 26.89 12.12 -0.31
N LEU A 335 26.75 11.60 -1.53
CA LEU A 335 25.48 11.29 -2.16
C LEU A 335 25.32 9.77 -2.32
N SER A 336 24.16 9.25 -1.95
CA SER A 336 23.78 7.88 -2.28
C SER A 336 23.16 7.80 -3.67
N THR A 337 23.11 6.58 -4.20
CA THR A 337 22.36 6.29 -5.43
C THR A 337 20.88 6.68 -5.27
N ASN A 338 20.29 6.46 -4.09
CA ASN A 338 18.90 6.80 -3.82
C ASN A 338 18.64 8.30 -3.96
N ASP A 339 19.54 9.15 -3.46
CA ASP A 339 19.39 10.61 -3.53
C ASP A 339 19.40 11.08 -4.98
N CYS A 340 20.34 10.55 -5.79
CA CYS A 340 20.46 10.87 -7.20
C CYS A 340 19.21 10.48 -7.99
N VAL A 341 18.76 9.22 -7.88
CA VAL A 341 17.61 8.74 -8.65
C VAL A 341 16.30 9.35 -8.18
N THR A 342 16.15 9.63 -6.88
CA THR A 342 14.94 10.29 -6.35
C THR A 342 14.81 11.70 -6.88
N SER A 343 15.88 12.49 -6.79
CA SER A 343 15.89 13.86 -7.33
C SER A 343 15.56 13.88 -8.81
N GLU A 344 16.26 13.07 -9.62
CA GLU A 344 16.05 13.03 -11.07
C GLU A 344 14.64 12.53 -11.45
N PHE A 345 14.15 11.44 -10.83
CA PHE A 345 12.80 10.93 -11.06
C PHE A 345 11.73 12.01 -10.80
N CYS A 346 11.82 12.69 -9.67
CA CYS A 346 10.85 13.72 -9.28
C CYS A 346 10.92 14.93 -10.22
N SER A 347 12.11 15.34 -10.65
CA SER A 347 12.31 16.39 -11.65
C SER A 347 11.71 16.02 -13.01
N LEU A 348 11.90 14.79 -13.48
CA LEU A 348 11.34 14.31 -14.74
C LEU A 348 9.82 14.16 -14.68
N LEU A 349 9.27 13.79 -13.52
CA LEU A 349 7.83 13.72 -13.29
C LEU A 349 7.24 15.13 -13.20
N ASN A 350 8.01 16.09 -12.69
CA ASN A 350 7.62 17.47 -12.42
C ASN A 350 6.36 17.54 -11.53
N CYS A 351 6.38 16.78 -10.43
CA CYS A 351 5.25 16.70 -9.50
C CYS A 351 5.26 17.80 -8.45
N ASP A 352 4.09 18.27 -8.04
CA ASP A 352 3.96 19.28 -6.98
C ASP A 352 4.37 18.76 -5.60
N VAL A 353 4.12 17.46 -5.35
CA VAL A 353 4.51 16.77 -4.12
C VAL A 353 5.11 15.40 -4.43
N ALA A 354 6.42 15.25 -4.22
CA ALA A 354 7.06 13.95 -4.19
C ALA A 354 7.02 13.36 -2.78
N LEU A 355 6.92 12.04 -2.67
CA LEU A 355 6.88 11.30 -1.41
C LEU A 355 8.01 10.29 -1.43
N MET A 356 8.87 10.28 -0.42
CA MET A 356 9.92 9.27 -0.30
C MET A 356 9.73 8.48 0.98
N ALA A 357 9.62 7.16 0.84
CA ALA A 357 9.54 6.25 1.98
C ALA A 357 10.87 6.16 2.71
N VAL A 358 10.82 6.25 4.04
CA VAL A 358 11.97 6.20 4.93
C VAL A 358 11.69 5.20 6.04
N ASN A 359 12.52 4.17 6.15
CA ASN A 359 12.54 3.28 7.33
C ASN A 359 13.11 4.05 8.53
N PHE A 360 12.40 4.07 9.66
CA PHE A 360 12.80 4.75 10.90
C PHE A 360 13.45 3.81 11.95
N ARG A 361 13.54 2.52 11.66
CA ARG A 361 14.34 1.59 12.49
C ARG A 361 15.81 2.01 12.51
N GLY A 362 16.42 1.92 13.69
CA GLY A 362 17.79 2.40 13.95
C GLY A 362 17.94 3.92 13.99
N LYS A 363 16.85 4.69 13.78
CA LYS A 363 16.87 6.16 13.76
C LYS A 363 16.06 6.78 14.89
N ILE A 364 15.14 6.01 15.47
CA ILE A 364 14.37 6.37 16.66
C ILE A 364 14.76 5.42 17.79
N ASP A 365 15.11 5.97 18.95
CA ASP A 365 15.55 5.18 20.09
C ASP A 365 14.54 4.08 20.46
N GLY A 366 15.03 2.87 20.69
CA GLY A 366 14.16 1.74 21.00
C GLY A 366 13.28 1.29 19.83
N CYS A 367 13.51 1.73 18.59
CA CYS A 367 12.98 1.10 17.38
C CYS A 367 14.14 0.49 16.58
N GLY A 368 14.30 -0.83 16.66
CA GLY A 368 15.41 -1.59 16.09
C GLY A 368 14.99 -2.47 14.92
N ASP A 369 15.96 -3.22 14.39
CA ASP A 369 15.79 -4.07 13.22
C ASP A 369 14.84 -5.26 13.45
N ASP A 370 14.73 -5.75 14.68
CA ASP A 370 13.86 -6.90 14.98
C ASP A 370 12.37 -6.50 15.15
N ASP A 371 12.05 -5.20 15.13
CA ASP A 371 10.69 -4.71 15.31
C ASP A 371 9.85 -4.88 14.03
N VAL A 372 8.72 -5.59 14.11
CA VAL A 372 7.79 -5.71 12.99
C VAL A 372 6.54 -4.85 13.16
N GLY A 373 6.00 -4.45 12.01
CA GLY A 373 4.98 -3.43 11.87
C GLY A 373 5.41 -2.35 10.88
N ASN A 374 4.62 -1.29 10.77
CA ASN A 374 4.94 -0.16 9.91
C ASN A 374 5.66 0.92 10.71
N TYR A 375 6.99 0.84 10.72
CA TYR A 375 7.91 1.85 11.27
C TYR A 375 8.63 2.59 10.13
N GLU A 376 7.91 2.77 9.03
CA GLU A 376 8.29 3.65 7.93
C GLU A 376 7.38 4.88 7.89
N ASP A 377 7.89 5.96 7.32
CA ASP A 377 7.07 7.11 6.98
C ASP A 377 7.47 7.76 5.65
N LEU A 378 6.66 8.71 5.19
CA LEU A 378 6.90 9.45 3.96
C LEU A 378 7.39 10.87 4.27
N ILE A 379 8.59 11.19 3.81
CA ILE A 379 9.02 12.59 3.69
C ILE A 379 8.40 13.14 2.40
N ALA A 380 7.60 14.20 2.53
CA ALA A 380 7.09 14.92 1.37
C ALA A 380 8.19 15.85 0.82
N PHE A 381 8.18 16.15 -0.46
CA PHE A 381 9.14 17.04 -1.12
C PHE A 381 8.41 17.91 -2.13
N THR A 382 8.76 19.18 -2.18
CA THR A 382 8.30 20.12 -3.22
C THR A 382 9.34 20.19 -4.34
N PRO A 383 9.05 20.84 -5.49
CA PRO A 383 10.04 21.08 -6.54
C PRO A 383 11.34 21.71 -6.06
N ARG A 384 11.28 22.52 -5.00
CA ARG A 384 12.48 23.12 -4.39
C ARG A 384 13.32 22.09 -3.66
N ASP A 385 12.71 21.09 -3.03
CA ASP A 385 13.41 20.08 -2.23
C ASP A 385 14.08 19.01 -3.08
N TYR A 386 13.49 18.64 -4.22
CA TYR A 386 14.08 17.64 -5.12
C TYR A 386 14.89 18.26 -6.27
N ALA A 387 15.12 19.58 -6.26
CA ALA A 387 15.89 20.30 -7.27
C ALA A 387 17.36 19.83 -7.39
N SER A 388 17.90 19.19 -6.35
CA SER A 388 19.21 18.54 -6.42
C SER A 388 19.29 17.30 -5.51
N PRO A 389 20.16 16.32 -5.82
CA PRO A 389 20.41 15.18 -4.95
C PRO A 389 20.90 15.59 -3.54
N SER A 390 21.68 16.67 -3.42
CA SER A 390 22.17 17.18 -2.14
C SER A 390 21.04 17.65 -1.21
N LEU A 391 19.93 18.14 -1.76
CA LEU A 391 18.78 18.53 -0.97
C LEU A 391 18.02 17.32 -0.43
N ILE A 392 17.83 16.28 -1.26
CA ILE A 392 17.30 14.98 -0.79
C ILE A 392 18.18 14.41 0.33
N ARG A 393 19.50 14.43 0.13
CA ARG A 393 20.49 13.96 1.10
C ARG A 393 20.40 14.71 2.43
N ARG A 394 20.31 16.05 2.39
CA ARG A 394 20.12 16.88 3.60
C ARG A 394 18.87 16.49 4.37
N SER A 395 17.80 16.14 3.68
CA SER A 395 16.55 15.70 4.30
C SER A 395 16.59 14.36 5.02
N VAL A 396 17.65 13.55 4.83
CA VAL A 396 17.75 12.19 5.40
C VAL A 396 19.04 11.89 6.17
N SER A 397 19.91 12.88 6.36
CA SER A 397 21.24 12.68 6.99
C SER A 397 21.44 13.41 8.30
N GLY A 398 20.44 14.14 8.79
CA GLY A 398 20.49 14.82 10.07
C GLY A 398 19.89 13.98 11.21
N PRO A 399 19.98 14.47 12.46
CA PRO A 399 19.11 14.00 13.54
C PRO A 399 17.61 14.22 13.23
N GLN A 400 17.33 15.03 12.22
CA GLN A 400 16.00 15.42 11.79
C GLN A 400 15.78 14.96 10.34
N TYR A 401 14.58 14.45 10.08
CA TYR A 401 14.12 13.89 8.81
C TYR A 401 13.08 14.80 8.19
N PHE A 402 13.51 15.93 7.64
CA PHE A 402 12.58 16.97 7.14
C PHE A 402 13.09 17.62 5.87
N ARG A 403 12.21 18.38 5.22
CA ARG A 403 12.46 19.01 3.92
C ARG A 403 13.56 20.06 4.00
N ALA A 404 14.60 19.89 3.18
CA ALA A 404 15.81 20.70 3.25
C ALA A 404 15.57 22.19 2.99
N THR A 405 14.52 22.55 2.22
CA THR A 405 14.21 23.96 1.92
C THR A 405 13.16 24.57 2.85
N GLY A 406 12.43 23.75 3.61
CA GLY A 406 11.31 24.21 4.43
C GLY A 406 10.18 24.88 3.63
N ALA A 407 10.11 24.68 2.31
CA ALA A 407 9.03 25.22 1.48
C ALA A 407 7.65 24.82 2.05
N PRO A 408 6.55 25.55 1.88
CA PRO A 408 5.25 25.06 2.36
C PRO A 408 4.77 23.87 1.52
N LEU A 409 4.07 22.92 2.14
CA LEU A 409 3.28 21.92 1.42
C LEU A 409 1.98 22.55 0.89
N PRO A 410 1.36 21.97 -0.17
CA PRO A 410 0.07 22.43 -0.65
C PRO A 410 -0.99 22.46 0.45
N THR A 411 -1.86 23.46 0.40
CA THR A 411 -3.09 23.52 1.17
C THR A 411 -4.09 22.46 0.69
N ASN A 412 -5.13 22.20 1.48
CA ASN A 412 -6.21 21.29 1.10
C ASN A 412 -6.86 21.61 -0.26
N ARG A 413 -6.91 22.88 -0.67
CA ARG A 413 -7.46 23.28 -1.97
C ARG A 413 -6.47 23.02 -3.10
N GLU A 414 -5.20 23.33 -2.88
CA GLU A 414 -4.14 23.10 -3.88
C GLU A 414 -3.94 21.60 -4.14
N HIS A 415 -4.11 20.76 -3.12
CA HIS A 415 -4.09 19.29 -3.30
C HIS A 415 -5.11 18.75 -4.32
N LEU A 416 -6.20 19.48 -4.61
CA LEU A 416 -7.19 19.08 -5.62
C LEU A 416 -6.68 19.20 -7.06
N ALA A 417 -5.67 20.05 -7.28
CA ALA A 417 -5.03 20.26 -8.57
C ALA A 417 -3.60 19.69 -8.63
N ALA A 418 -3.01 19.38 -7.49
CA ALA A 418 -1.65 18.86 -7.39
C ALA A 418 -1.45 17.50 -8.08
N SER A 419 -0.22 17.31 -8.53
CA SER A 419 0.36 16.06 -9.02
C SER A 419 1.37 15.51 -8.00
N TYR A 420 1.57 14.19 -8.02
CA TYR A 420 2.32 13.49 -6.98
C TYR A 420 3.30 12.50 -7.58
N GLY A 421 4.44 12.37 -6.91
CA GLY A 421 5.42 11.31 -7.12
C GLY A 421 5.55 10.46 -5.87
N ALA A 422 5.80 9.16 -5.99
CA ALA A 422 6.25 8.34 -4.87
C ALA A 422 7.51 7.55 -5.21
N VAL A 423 8.47 7.53 -4.29
CA VAL A 423 9.69 6.74 -4.40
C VAL A 423 9.82 5.86 -3.17
N THR A 424 9.98 4.56 -3.38
CA THR A 424 10.30 3.61 -2.32
C THR A 424 11.55 2.82 -2.71
N ASN A 425 12.39 2.51 -1.72
CA ASN A 425 13.64 1.80 -1.94
C ASN A 425 13.63 0.48 -1.20
N TRP A 426 13.57 -0.60 -1.98
CA TRP A 426 13.57 -1.98 -1.52
C TRP A 426 14.96 -2.61 -1.67
N ALA A 427 15.84 -1.98 -2.46
CA ALA A 427 17.17 -2.49 -2.74
C ALA A 427 18.08 -2.56 -1.51
N THR A 428 17.84 -1.77 -0.48
CA THR A 428 18.61 -1.82 0.77
C THR A 428 18.29 -3.03 1.63
N PHE A 429 17.12 -3.65 1.46
CA PHE A 429 16.68 -4.78 2.26
C PHE A 429 16.81 -6.13 1.54
N ALA A 430 16.75 -6.10 0.20
CA ALA A 430 16.79 -7.29 -0.61
C ALA A 430 18.17 -7.96 -0.63
N GLU A 431 18.21 -9.22 -0.23
CA GLU A 431 19.37 -10.12 -0.41
C GLU A 431 19.08 -11.14 -1.51
N PRO A 432 20.10 -11.62 -2.24
CA PRO A 432 19.93 -12.75 -3.14
C PRO A 432 19.46 -13.99 -2.37
N LEU A 433 18.46 -14.70 -2.90
CA LEU A 433 18.04 -15.97 -2.32
C LEU A 433 18.90 -17.11 -2.86
N GLU A 434 19.53 -17.83 -1.94
CA GLU A 434 20.23 -19.08 -2.24
C GLU A 434 19.25 -20.24 -2.03
N LEU A 435 18.74 -20.76 -3.15
CA LEU A 435 17.91 -21.95 -3.21
C LEU A 435 18.52 -22.91 -4.24
N ASP A 436 18.08 -24.17 -4.28
CA ASP A 436 18.55 -25.12 -5.30
C ASP A 436 18.16 -24.66 -6.72
N GLY A 437 19.12 -24.05 -7.41
CA GLY A 437 18.96 -23.39 -8.69
C GLY A 437 19.76 -22.09 -8.76
N VAL A 438 19.55 -21.32 -9.84
CA VAL A 438 20.17 -20.00 -10.02
C VAL A 438 19.07 -18.95 -10.14
N GLN A 439 19.05 -17.98 -9.21
CA GLN A 439 18.17 -16.82 -9.29
C GLN A 439 18.42 -16.06 -10.59
N GLN A 440 17.40 -15.95 -11.43
CA GLN A 440 17.45 -15.24 -12.71
C GLN A 440 17.00 -13.79 -12.56
N LEU A 441 15.90 -13.58 -11.84
CA LEU A 441 15.24 -12.28 -11.77
C LEU A 441 14.35 -12.20 -10.52
N HIS A 442 14.45 -11.10 -9.79
CA HIS A 442 13.58 -10.73 -8.68
C HIS A 442 12.79 -9.47 -9.07
N LEU A 443 11.47 -9.46 -8.87
CA LEU A 443 10.61 -8.32 -9.23
C LEU A 443 9.62 -8.00 -8.11
N PRO A 444 9.42 -6.71 -7.77
CA PRO A 444 8.22 -6.26 -7.09
C PRO A 444 6.97 -6.61 -7.89
N LEU A 445 5.90 -7.03 -7.21
CA LEU A 445 4.58 -7.27 -7.81
C LEU A 445 3.63 -6.16 -7.40
N LEU A 446 3.26 -5.31 -8.37
CA LEU A 446 2.44 -4.13 -8.20
C LEU A 446 1.40 -4.08 -9.32
N ASP A 447 0.14 -3.95 -8.97
CA ASP A 447 -0.88 -3.54 -9.92
C ASP A 447 -0.75 -2.02 -10.14
N TRP A 448 0.06 -1.63 -11.12
CA TRP A 448 0.31 -0.23 -11.45
C TRP A 448 -0.96 0.52 -11.86
N ASN A 449 -1.90 -0.15 -12.52
CA ASN A 449 -3.18 0.48 -12.88
C ASN A 449 -4.02 0.77 -11.63
N ALA A 450 -4.04 -0.16 -10.68
CA ALA A 450 -4.79 0.02 -9.44
C ALA A 450 -4.07 0.87 -8.39
N SER A 451 -2.80 1.21 -8.55
CA SER A 451 -2.01 1.94 -7.54
C SER A 451 -1.50 3.31 -8.01
N THR A 452 -1.31 3.49 -9.31
CA THR A 452 -0.61 4.64 -9.89
C THR A 452 -1.43 5.26 -11.03
N PRO A 453 -2.51 5.98 -10.71
CA PRO A 453 -3.35 6.61 -11.72
C PRO A 453 -2.58 7.78 -12.36
N PRO A 454 -2.21 7.70 -13.65
CA PRO A 454 -1.19 8.55 -14.26
C PRO A 454 -1.64 10.01 -14.42
N SER A 455 -2.93 10.30 -14.30
CA SER A 455 -3.46 11.67 -14.31
C SER A 455 -3.15 12.48 -13.05
N VAL A 456 -2.59 11.85 -12.02
CA VAL A 456 -2.23 12.49 -10.75
C VAL A 456 -0.95 11.93 -10.15
N PHE A 457 -0.59 10.68 -10.43
CA PHE A 457 0.45 9.95 -9.70
C PHE A 457 1.47 9.31 -10.64
N GLY A 458 2.75 9.49 -10.34
CA GLY A 458 3.83 8.64 -10.83
C GLY A 458 4.54 7.97 -9.65
N ALA A 459 5.11 6.79 -9.86
CA ALA A 459 5.83 6.09 -8.80
C ALA A 459 7.06 5.33 -9.30
N MET A 460 8.03 5.16 -8.41
CA MET A 460 9.26 4.41 -8.64
C MET A 460 9.59 3.51 -7.45
N VAL A 461 9.92 2.25 -7.75
CA VAL A 461 10.53 1.32 -6.80
C VAL A 461 11.99 1.10 -7.19
N VAL A 462 12.91 1.43 -6.30
CA VAL A 462 14.33 1.07 -6.45
C VAL A 462 14.52 -0.34 -5.86
N PHE A 463 14.97 -1.30 -6.64
CA PHE A 463 15.08 -2.71 -6.23
C PHE A 463 16.32 -3.39 -6.81
N ARG A 464 16.59 -4.63 -6.33
CA ARG A 464 17.65 -5.49 -6.84
C ARG A 464 17.06 -6.63 -7.68
N PRO A 465 17.10 -6.56 -9.02
CA PRO A 465 16.62 -7.65 -9.86
C PRO A 465 17.50 -8.90 -9.76
N ARG A 466 18.80 -8.71 -9.49
CA ARG A 466 19.80 -9.76 -9.32
C ARG A 466 20.95 -9.24 -8.46
N ALA A 467 21.81 -10.14 -7.99
CA ALA A 467 22.98 -9.79 -7.19
C ALA A 467 23.83 -8.71 -7.87
N GLY A 468 24.27 -7.72 -7.09
CA GLY A 468 25.16 -6.64 -7.53
C GLY A 468 24.53 -5.57 -8.43
N ARG A 469 23.30 -5.74 -8.94
CA ARG A 469 22.68 -4.79 -9.89
C ARG A 469 21.49 -4.08 -9.26
N LEU A 470 21.35 -2.79 -9.56
CA LEU A 470 20.19 -1.98 -9.17
C LEU A 470 19.29 -1.69 -10.36
N ALA A 471 18.00 -1.62 -10.10
CA ALA A 471 17.00 -1.22 -11.09
C ALA A 471 15.97 -0.26 -10.48
N ALA A 472 15.31 0.49 -11.37
CA ALA A 472 14.17 1.33 -11.08
C ALA A 472 12.95 0.78 -11.81
N PHE A 473 11.90 0.42 -11.07
CA PHE A 473 10.61 0.07 -11.62
C PHE A 473 9.70 1.30 -11.58
N VAL A 474 9.46 1.89 -12.75
CA VAL A 474 8.74 3.16 -12.89
C VAL A 474 7.35 2.92 -13.44
N GLY A 475 6.35 3.53 -12.81
CA GLY A 475 4.96 3.57 -13.26
C GLY A 475 4.45 5.01 -13.41
N GLY A 476 3.67 5.28 -14.46
CA GLY A 476 3.05 6.58 -14.69
C GLY A 476 2.49 6.72 -16.10
N GLY A 477 2.30 7.95 -16.58
CA GLY A 477 1.87 8.20 -17.96
C GLY A 477 2.99 7.87 -18.97
N SER A 478 2.63 7.46 -20.19
CA SER A 478 3.60 7.09 -21.23
C SER A 478 4.66 8.15 -21.51
N THR A 479 4.26 9.42 -21.66
CA THR A 479 5.19 10.54 -21.87
C THR A 479 6.22 10.65 -20.75
N PHE A 480 5.81 10.41 -19.49
CA PHE A 480 6.71 10.46 -18.36
C PHE A 480 7.71 9.28 -18.39
N VAL A 481 7.24 8.07 -18.66
CA VAL A 481 8.11 6.89 -18.76
C VAL A 481 9.15 7.06 -19.88
N GLU A 482 8.76 7.62 -21.03
CA GLU A 482 9.72 7.92 -22.11
C GLU A 482 10.75 8.99 -21.73
N ARG A 483 10.37 10.01 -20.93
CA ARG A 483 11.35 10.96 -20.36
C ARG A 483 12.34 10.27 -19.43
N VAL A 484 11.89 9.33 -18.61
CA VAL A 484 12.78 8.53 -17.76
C VAL A 484 13.77 7.75 -18.62
N LYS A 485 13.29 7.05 -19.65
CA LYS A 485 14.14 6.30 -20.59
C LYS A 485 15.19 7.17 -21.28
N ALA A 486 14.83 8.42 -21.62
CA ALA A 486 15.73 9.37 -22.29
C ALA A 486 16.69 10.12 -21.35
N SER A 487 16.51 10.06 -20.03
CA SER A 487 17.24 10.90 -19.06
C SER A 487 18.71 10.53 -18.85
N GLY A 488 19.12 9.32 -19.25
CA GLY A 488 20.42 8.74 -18.91
C GLY A 488 20.51 8.17 -17.49
N MET A 489 19.53 8.43 -16.61
CA MET A 489 19.42 7.82 -15.27
C MET A 489 19.34 6.30 -15.32
N VAL A 490 18.66 5.80 -16.35
CA VAL A 490 18.41 4.38 -16.59
C VAL A 490 19.10 3.91 -17.86
N GLY A 491 19.42 2.62 -17.91
CA GLY A 491 20.06 1.94 -19.04
C GLY A 491 19.12 0.93 -19.68
N GLU A 492 19.62 -0.30 -19.87
CA GLU A 492 18.87 -1.39 -20.50
C GLU A 492 17.59 -1.72 -19.71
N ALA A 493 16.53 -2.10 -20.43
CA ALA A 493 15.30 -2.58 -19.82
C ALA A 493 15.55 -3.92 -19.11
N VAL A 494 15.00 -4.05 -17.90
CA VAL A 494 14.88 -5.34 -17.20
C VAL A 494 13.68 -6.10 -17.75
N LEU A 495 12.58 -5.38 -18.04
CA LEU A 495 11.31 -5.91 -18.52
C LEU A 495 10.58 -4.91 -19.42
#